data_AF-A0A2E0TKG2-F1
#
_entry.id   AF-A0A2E0TKG2-F1
#
_cell.length_a   1.000
_cell.length_b   1.000
_cell.length_c   1.000
_cell.angle_alpha   90.00
_cell.angle_beta   90.00
_cell.angle_gamma   90.00
#
_symmetry.space_group_name_H-M   'P 1'
#
loop_
_entity.id
_entity.type
_entity.pdbx_description
1 polymer ?
#
loop_
_entity_poly.entity_id
_entity_poly.type
_entity_poly.pdbx_seq_one_letter_code
_entity_poly.pdbx_strand_id
1 'polypeptide(L)'
;MRRAWIALALLGCGGAAATLELGPLFEEDALEAARADAPDLVARAEHARADAEAAAEAGDEAAAQDWATRARLLAEAASVEAERVRMDRARLEAVRAEEEATREAARAEAARASLEAAERRAQARAVAEAQMRAAFARAEEDERRRARRRQASVDRGHREAAAALRGRATLVLAAARAMGAPAEEADAIAARIEAAAGSEPEALVQAADAAHAEALALLGRTRAERPVGPEARAALIEALGERDLEPSAEESGLVVRGAWMRGRRPDPGRVSTLAELLAAHPHGPVELRGPGADRLEAALREAGADPDRLRTGPREGDLRVVFLAY
;
A
#
# COMPACT_ATOMS: atom_id res chain seq x y z
N MET A 1 56.36 6.48 -81.64
CA MET A 1 55.90 5.28 -82.38
C MET A 1 54.57 4.87 -81.74
N ARG A 2 53.40 4.93 -82.36
CA ARG A 2 52.98 4.59 -83.72
C ARG A 2 52.06 5.70 -84.28
N ARG A 3 52.27 6.04 -85.55
CA ARG A 3 51.44 6.95 -86.34
C ARG A 3 50.30 6.12 -86.95
N ALA A 4 49.05 6.48 -86.69
CA ALA A 4 47.90 5.94 -87.41
C ALA A 4 47.36 7.03 -88.33
N TRP A 5 47.55 6.81 -89.62
CA TRP A 5 47.00 7.60 -90.71
C TRP A 5 45.48 7.35 -90.79
N ILE A 6 44.68 8.41 -90.79
CA ILE A 6 43.27 8.33 -91.20
C ILE A 6 43.17 8.97 -92.57
N ALA A 7 42.88 8.12 -93.55
CA ALA A 7 42.71 8.48 -94.94
C ALA A 7 41.41 9.28 -95.12
N LEU A 8 41.55 10.46 -95.70
CA LEU A 8 40.48 11.31 -96.20
C LEU A 8 39.93 10.66 -97.48
N ALA A 9 38.83 9.91 -97.37
CA ALA A 9 38.11 9.39 -98.53
C ALA A 9 37.06 10.42 -98.97
N LEU A 10 37.42 11.25 -99.94
CA LEU A 10 36.50 11.97 -100.82
C LEU A 10 35.76 10.93 -101.68
N LEU A 11 34.63 10.44 -101.17
CA LEU A 11 33.67 9.66 -101.94
C LEU A 11 32.68 10.63 -102.58
N GLY A 12 32.70 10.65 -103.91
CA GLY A 12 31.90 11.55 -104.73
C GLY A 12 30.40 11.35 -104.57
N CYS A 13 29.68 12.47 -104.64
CA CYS A 13 28.25 12.54 -104.94
C CYS A 13 27.98 11.89 -106.30
N GLY A 14 27.69 10.60 -106.30
CA GLY A 14 26.91 9.93 -107.35
C GLY A 14 25.48 9.82 -106.85
N GLY A 15 24.64 10.80 -107.18
CA GLY A 15 23.21 10.76 -106.90
C GLY A 15 22.53 9.70 -107.76
N ALA A 16 22.33 8.52 -107.19
CA ALA A 16 21.28 7.62 -107.63
C ALA A 16 20.05 7.96 -106.78
N ALA A 17 19.06 8.62 -107.40
CA ALA A 17 17.77 8.90 -106.80
C ALA A 17 17.07 7.55 -106.54
N ALA A 18 17.21 7.04 -105.31
CA ALA A 18 16.27 6.06 -104.80
C ALA A 18 14.97 6.83 -104.52
N THR A 19 13.91 6.52 -105.28
CA THR A 19 12.55 6.90 -104.91
C THR A 19 12.24 6.31 -103.54
N LEU A 20 12.29 7.15 -102.51
CA LEU A 20 12.03 6.79 -101.12
C LEU A 20 10.52 6.58 -100.94
N GLU A 21 10.09 5.32 -100.82
CA GLU A 21 8.71 5.00 -100.44
C GLU A 21 8.52 5.30 -98.94
N LEU A 22 7.85 6.42 -98.64
CA LEU A 22 7.52 6.83 -97.26
C LEU A 22 6.30 6.11 -96.68
N GLY A 23 5.44 5.53 -97.53
CA GLY A 23 4.19 4.87 -97.14
C GLY A 23 4.33 3.88 -95.98
N PRO A 24 5.23 2.88 -96.07
CA PRO A 24 5.39 1.85 -95.03
C PRO A 24 5.77 2.43 -93.66
N LEU A 25 6.57 3.50 -93.65
CA LEU A 25 7.11 4.11 -92.43
C LEU A 25 6.04 4.85 -91.60
N PHE A 26 4.93 5.25 -92.24
CA PHE A 26 3.80 5.92 -91.61
C PHE A 26 2.59 5.00 -91.37
N GLU A 27 2.65 3.77 -91.89
CA GLU A 27 1.65 2.71 -91.69
C GLU A 27 2.07 1.67 -90.64
N GLU A 28 3.33 1.65 -90.21
CA GLU A 28 3.81 0.76 -89.15
C GLU A 28 3.20 1.04 -87.76
N ASP A 29 2.98 -0.03 -86.99
CA ASP A 29 2.65 -0.02 -85.54
C ASP A 29 3.58 0.90 -84.72
N ALA A 30 4.81 1.12 -85.23
CA ALA A 30 5.83 1.98 -84.64
C ALA A 30 5.42 3.46 -84.54
N LEU A 31 4.61 3.96 -85.48
CA LEU A 31 4.10 5.34 -85.43
C LEU A 31 2.81 5.45 -84.60
N GLU A 32 2.07 4.35 -84.43
CA GLU A 32 0.83 4.32 -83.64
C GLU A 32 1.11 4.60 -82.16
N ALA A 33 2.14 3.97 -81.58
CA ALA A 33 2.59 4.27 -80.23
C ALA A 33 3.08 5.72 -80.10
N ALA A 34 3.74 6.25 -81.13
CA ALA A 34 4.24 7.62 -81.14
C ALA A 34 3.13 8.67 -81.24
N ARG A 35 1.97 8.36 -81.82
CA ARG A 35 0.81 9.26 -81.83
C ARG A 35 0.27 9.55 -80.43
N ALA A 36 0.39 8.60 -79.50
CA ALA A 36 -0.02 8.81 -78.11
C ALA A 36 1.04 9.56 -77.29
N ASP A 37 2.31 9.25 -77.51
CA ASP A 37 3.40 9.67 -76.61
C ASP A 37 4.27 10.82 -77.13
N ALA A 38 4.32 11.06 -78.45
CA ALA A 38 5.04 12.14 -79.11
C ALA A 38 4.20 12.76 -80.27
N PRO A 39 2.95 13.22 -80.00
CA PRO A 39 2.00 13.62 -81.04
C PRO A 39 2.48 14.79 -81.90
N ASP A 40 3.29 15.68 -81.32
CA ASP A 40 3.84 16.85 -82.00
C ASP A 40 4.93 16.47 -83.03
N LEU A 41 5.76 15.48 -82.74
CA LEU A 41 6.76 14.95 -83.67
C LEU A 41 6.10 14.17 -84.80
N VAL A 42 5.06 13.38 -84.49
CA VAL A 42 4.27 12.69 -85.52
C VAL A 42 3.58 13.68 -86.45
N ALA A 43 2.93 14.72 -85.92
CA ALA A 43 2.28 15.74 -86.74
C ALA A 43 3.26 16.46 -87.68
N ARG A 44 4.49 16.73 -87.21
CA ARG A 44 5.55 17.33 -88.04
C ARG A 44 6.07 16.36 -89.10
N ALA A 45 6.17 15.07 -88.79
CA ALA A 45 6.56 14.04 -89.74
C ALA A 45 5.50 13.89 -90.86
N GLU A 46 4.22 13.85 -90.49
CA GLU A 46 3.10 13.75 -91.44
C GLU A 46 3.01 14.99 -92.34
N HIS A 47 3.26 16.18 -91.79
CA HIS A 47 3.33 17.41 -92.58
C HIS A 47 4.50 17.39 -93.58
N ALA A 48 5.71 17.00 -93.16
CA ALA A 48 6.86 16.87 -94.05
C ALA A 48 6.66 15.80 -95.13
N ARG A 49 5.89 14.74 -94.84
CA ARG A 49 5.48 13.74 -95.84
C ARG A 49 4.56 14.36 -96.89
N ALA A 50 3.55 15.10 -96.46
CA ALA A 50 2.63 15.80 -97.38
C ALA A 50 3.37 16.82 -98.27
N ASP A 51 4.36 17.55 -97.72
CA ASP A 51 5.19 18.46 -98.50
C ASP A 51 6.09 17.73 -99.51
N ALA A 52 6.56 16.51 -99.18
CA ALA A 52 7.32 15.67 -100.11
C ALA A 52 6.46 15.18 -101.29
N GLU A 53 5.22 14.76 -101.01
CA GLU A 53 4.24 14.35 -102.03
C GLU A 53 3.90 15.53 -102.96
N ALA A 54 3.61 16.70 -102.40
CA ALA A 54 3.32 17.90 -103.18
C ALA A 54 4.50 18.37 -104.06
N ALA A 55 5.74 18.29 -103.56
CA ALA A 55 6.94 18.61 -104.34
C ALA A 55 7.18 17.62 -105.49
N ALA A 56 6.92 16.33 -105.26
CA ALA A 56 7.01 15.29 -106.29
C ALA A 56 5.98 15.50 -107.42
N GLU A 57 4.73 15.85 -107.07
CA GLU A 57 3.68 16.18 -108.05
C GLU A 57 4.01 17.42 -108.89
N ALA A 58 4.70 18.40 -108.31
CA ALA A 58 5.18 19.60 -108.99
C ALA A 58 6.42 19.37 -109.87
N GLY A 59 7.03 18.19 -109.82
CA GLY A 59 8.24 17.84 -110.56
C GLY A 59 9.54 18.40 -109.98
N ASP A 60 9.54 18.84 -108.72
CA ASP A 60 10.75 19.29 -108.00
C ASP A 60 11.35 18.12 -107.20
N GLU A 61 12.14 17.30 -107.89
CA GLU A 61 12.73 16.08 -107.31
C GLU A 61 13.69 16.36 -106.14
N ALA A 62 14.39 17.50 -106.16
CA ALA A 62 15.32 17.86 -105.10
C ALA A 62 14.57 18.22 -103.81
N ALA A 63 13.53 19.06 -103.92
CA ALA A 63 12.69 19.40 -102.78
C ALA A 63 11.94 18.16 -102.25
N ALA A 64 11.45 17.29 -103.13
CA ALA A 64 10.78 16.04 -102.72
C ALA A 64 11.71 15.14 -101.89
N GLN A 65 12.98 14.99 -102.27
CA GLN A 65 13.97 14.21 -101.53
C GLN A 65 14.33 14.82 -100.17
N ASP A 66 14.47 16.14 -100.09
CA ASP A 66 14.75 16.85 -98.84
C ASP A 66 13.58 16.71 -97.84
N TRP A 67 12.34 16.90 -98.31
CA TRP A 67 11.14 16.73 -97.50
C TRP A 67 10.94 15.27 -97.07
N ALA A 68 11.20 14.31 -97.97
CA ALA A 68 11.13 12.88 -97.64
C ALA A 68 12.15 12.49 -96.56
N THR A 69 13.38 13.00 -96.66
CA THR A 69 14.42 12.77 -95.65
C THR A 69 14.00 13.36 -94.30
N ARG A 70 13.43 14.58 -94.31
CA ARG A 70 12.92 15.24 -93.11
C ARG A 70 11.77 14.46 -92.47
N ALA A 71 10.82 13.97 -93.27
CA ALA A 71 9.69 13.16 -92.81
C ALA A 71 10.18 11.90 -92.10
N ARG A 72 11.15 11.18 -92.69
CA ARG A 72 11.77 9.99 -92.07
C ARG A 72 12.44 10.30 -90.74
N LEU A 73 13.29 11.34 -90.68
CA LEU A 73 14.00 11.69 -89.45
C LEU A 73 13.06 12.10 -88.32
N LEU A 74 11.96 12.79 -88.65
CA LEU A 74 10.93 13.17 -87.68
C LEU A 74 10.12 11.96 -87.20
N ALA A 75 9.81 11.01 -88.08
CA ALA A 75 9.16 9.76 -87.72
C ALA A 75 10.04 8.90 -86.79
N GLU A 76 11.32 8.74 -87.10
CA GLU A 76 12.29 8.04 -86.23
C GLU A 76 12.43 8.73 -84.87
N ALA A 77 12.53 10.07 -84.86
CA ALA A 77 12.58 10.84 -83.62
C ALA A 77 11.30 10.67 -82.78
N ALA A 78 10.12 10.62 -83.42
CA ALA A 78 8.86 10.38 -82.74
C ALA A 78 8.82 8.99 -82.08
N SER A 79 9.28 7.94 -82.77
CA SER A 79 9.32 6.58 -82.20
C SER A 79 10.31 6.46 -81.04
N VAL A 80 11.50 7.07 -81.14
CA VAL A 80 12.49 7.08 -80.03
C VAL A 80 11.96 7.85 -78.82
N GLU A 81 11.31 9.00 -79.03
CA GLU A 81 10.73 9.78 -77.94
C GLU A 81 9.58 9.03 -77.26
N ALA A 82 8.74 8.34 -78.03
CA ALA A 82 7.68 7.50 -77.49
C ALA A 82 8.22 6.34 -76.64
N GLU A 83 9.30 5.70 -77.06
CA GLU A 83 9.99 4.69 -76.25
C GLU A 83 10.56 5.29 -74.95
N ARG A 84 11.21 6.46 -75.03
CA ARG A 84 11.72 7.18 -73.86
C ARG A 84 10.61 7.49 -72.86
N VAL A 85 9.48 8.04 -73.33
CA VAL A 85 8.31 8.37 -72.50
C VAL A 85 7.74 7.13 -71.82
N ARG A 86 7.62 6.01 -72.54
CA ARG A 86 7.16 4.74 -71.95
C ARG A 86 8.12 4.21 -70.89
N MET A 87 9.42 4.24 -71.16
CA MET A 87 10.44 3.84 -70.18
C MET A 87 10.41 4.73 -68.93
N ASP A 88 10.27 6.05 -69.10
CA ASP A 88 10.19 6.99 -67.99
C ASP A 88 8.92 6.77 -67.15
N ARG A 89 7.77 6.50 -67.79
CA ARG A 89 6.53 6.15 -67.06
C ARG A 89 6.69 4.84 -66.28
N ALA A 90 7.20 3.79 -66.91
CA ALA A 90 7.44 2.51 -66.25
C ALA A 90 8.41 2.65 -65.06
N ARG A 91 9.45 3.48 -65.21
CA ARG A 91 10.38 3.80 -64.12
C ARG A 91 9.69 4.52 -62.97
N LEU A 92 8.84 5.51 -63.26
CA LEU A 92 8.10 6.24 -62.23
C LEU A 92 7.09 5.35 -61.50
N GLU A 93 6.41 4.45 -62.20
CA GLU A 93 5.51 3.47 -61.61
C GLU A 93 6.26 2.50 -60.69
N ALA A 94 7.42 2.00 -61.12
CA ALA A 94 8.28 1.14 -60.30
C ALA A 94 8.73 1.84 -59.01
N VAL A 95 9.17 3.11 -59.10
CA VAL A 95 9.55 3.90 -57.90
C VAL A 95 8.37 4.09 -56.96
N ARG A 96 7.17 4.39 -57.48
CA ARG A 96 5.96 4.53 -56.65
C ARG A 96 5.59 3.23 -55.94
N ALA A 97 5.64 2.11 -56.65
CA ALA A 97 5.38 0.80 -56.07
C ALA A 97 6.41 0.44 -54.98
N GLU A 98 7.69 0.78 -55.17
CA GLU A 98 8.74 0.58 -54.16
C GLU A 98 8.52 1.47 -52.91
N GLU A 99 8.15 2.74 -53.10
CA GLU A 99 7.81 3.63 -51.99
C GLU A 99 6.60 3.13 -51.19
N GLU A 100 5.57 2.64 -51.87
CA GLU A 100 4.38 2.08 -51.23
C GLU A 100 4.72 0.82 -50.45
N ALA A 101 5.45 -0.12 -51.06
CA ALA A 101 5.90 -1.34 -50.38
C ALA A 101 6.77 -1.02 -49.15
N THR A 102 7.66 -0.03 -49.25
CA THR A 102 8.49 0.41 -48.12
C THR A 102 7.65 1.01 -46.98
N ARG A 103 6.64 1.83 -47.30
CA ARG A 103 5.72 2.38 -46.31
C ARG A 103 4.89 1.30 -45.64
N GLU A 104 4.41 0.31 -46.39
CA GLU A 104 3.66 -0.83 -45.85
C GLU A 104 4.53 -1.70 -44.93
N ALA A 105 5.77 -1.98 -45.34
CA ALA A 105 6.73 -2.71 -44.51
C ALA A 105 7.01 -1.98 -43.19
N ALA A 106 7.25 -0.68 -43.23
CA ALA A 106 7.47 0.14 -42.04
C ALA A 106 6.24 0.16 -41.11
N ARG A 107 5.02 0.23 -41.65
CA ARG A 107 3.77 0.12 -40.86
C ARG A 107 3.63 -1.25 -40.21
N ALA A 108 3.94 -2.32 -40.93
CA ALA A 108 3.88 -3.69 -40.39
C ALA A 108 4.90 -3.91 -39.28
N GLU A 109 6.12 -3.39 -39.44
CA GLU A 109 7.17 -3.45 -38.40
C GLU A 109 6.75 -2.65 -37.15
N ALA A 110 6.24 -1.44 -37.32
CA ALA A 110 5.72 -0.64 -36.21
C ALA A 110 4.57 -1.34 -35.47
N ALA A 111 3.65 -1.98 -36.21
CA ALA A 111 2.57 -2.76 -35.62
C ALA A 111 3.10 -3.95 -34.81
N ARG A 112 4.06 -4.72 -35.34
CA ARG A 112 4.72 -5.83 -34.61
C ARG A 112 5.40 -5.35 -33.34
N ALA A 113 6.20 -4.29 -33.42
CA ALA A 113 6.89 -3.71 -32.27
C ALA A 113 5.90 -3.24 -31.18
N SER A 114 4.74 -2.69 -31.58
CA SER A 114 3.70 -2.26 -30.65
C SER A 114 3.08 -3.42 -29.88
N LEU A 115 2.87 -4.57 -30.54
CA LEU A 115 2.34 -5.79 -29.93
C LEU A 115 3.36 -6.40 -28.96
N GLU A 116 4.63 -6.50 -29.37
CA GLU A 116 5.71 -6.99 -28.49
C GLU A 116 5.87 -6.11 -27.24
N ALA A 117 5.72 -4.78 -27.38
CA ALA A 117 5.74 -3.88 -26.24
C ALA A 117 4.53 -4.08 -25.31
N ALA A 118 3.34 -4.34 -25.88
CA ALA A 118 2.14 -4.64 -25.10
C ALA A 118 2.28 -5.97 -24.34
N GLU A 119 2.82 -7.01 -24.98
CA GLU A 119 3.09 -8.30 -24.35
C GLU A 119 4.11 -8.18 -23.21
N ARG A 120 5.22 -7.45 -23.43
CA ARG A 120 6.21 -7.18 -22.38
C ARG A 120 5.60 -6.45 -21.18
N ARG A 121 4.73 -5.47 -21.43
CA ARG A 121 4.00 -4.76 -20.35
C ARG A 121 3.05 -5.70 -19.60
N ALA A 122 2.33 -6.57 -20.32
CA ALA A 122 1.43 -7.53 -19.70
C ALA A 122 2.18 -8.55 -18.83
N GLN A 123 3.33 -9.07 -19.31
CA GLN A 123 4.20 -9.97 -18.55
C GLN A 123 4.76 -9.28 -17.30
N ALA A 124 5.29 -8.06 -17.43
CA ALA A 124 5.79 -7.29 -16.30
C ALA A 124 4.71 -7.04 -15.25
N ARG A 125 3.48 -6.70 -15.68
CA ARG A 125 2.33 -6.54 -14.79
C ARG A 125 1.97 -7.84 -14.08
N ALA A 126 1.93 -8.97 -14.79
CA ALA A 126 1.62 -10.27 -14.19
C ALA A 126 2.66 -10.66 -13.11
N VAL A 127 3.95 -10.42 -13.38
CA VAL A 127 5.02 -10.65 -12.39
C VAL A 127 4.85 -9.73 -11.18
N ALA A 128 4.58 -8.44 -11.39
CA ALA A 128 4.38 -7.48 -10.30
C ALA A 128 3.17 -7.87 -9.43
N GLU A 129 2.04 -8.24 -10.05
CA GLU A 129 0.85 -8.69 -9.33
C GLU A 129 1.12 -9.97 -8.53
N ALA A 130 1.85 -10.94 -9.10
CA ALA A 130 2.23 -12.16 -8.39
C ALA A 130 3.14 -11.86 -7.18
N GLN A 131 4.13 -10.98 -7.35
CA GLN A 131 5.02 -10.56 -6.27
C GLN A 131 4.26 -9.81 -5.17
N MET A 132 3.34 -8.91 -5.52
CA MET A 132 2.49 -8.20 -4.57
C MET A 132 1.62 -9.17 -3.77
N ARG A 133 0.94 -10.12 -4.43
CA ARG A 133 0.12 -11.14 -3.74
C ARG A 133 0.96 -11.97 -2.77
N ALA A 134 2.16 -12.40 -3.18
CA ALA A 134 3.07 -13.13 -2.31
C ALA A 134 3.55 -12.30 -1.11
N ALA A 135 3.82 -11.00 -1.31
CA ALA A 135 4.20 -10.09 -0.24
C ALA A 135 3.06 -9.89 0.78
N PHE A 136 1.82 -9.69 0.31
CA PHE A 136 0.66 -9.57 1.18
C PHE A 136 0.39 -10.85 1.98
N ALA A 137 0.47 -12.03 1.34
CA ALA A 137 0.30 -13.29 2.05
C ALA A 137 1.34 -13.47 3.18
N ARG A 138 2.60 -13.14 2.91
CA ARG A 138 3.67 -13.18 3.93
C ARG A 138 3.41 -12.18 5.06
N ALA A 139 2.99 -10.96 4.74
CA ALA A 139 2.68 -9.94 5.73
C ALA A 139 1.55 -10.38 6.66
N GLU A 140 0.50 -11.02 6.11
CA GLU A 140 -0.62 -11.55 6.88
C GLU A 140 -0.19 -12.69 7.81
N GLU A 141 0.65 -13.62 7.33
CA GLU A 141 1.22 -14.68 8.15
C GLU A 141 2.07 -14.13 9.31
N ASP A 142 2.91 -13.13 9.03
CA ASP A 142 3.74 -12.47 10.02
C ASP A 142 2.91 -11.73 11.06
N GLU A 143 1.84 -11.05 10.66
CA GLU A 143 0.94 -10.37 11.58
C GLU A 143 0.22 -11.35 12.50
N ARG A 144 -0.31 -12.46 11.94
CA ARG A 144 -0.90 -13.56 12.73
C ARG A 144 0.10 -14.14 13.72
N ARG A 145 1.36 -14.33 13.32
CA ARG A 145 2.43 -14.84 14.19
C ARG A 145 2.76 -13.86 15.32
N ARG A 146 2.85 -12.56 15.01
CA ARG A 146 3.10 -11.50 15.99
C ARG A 146 1.95 -11.40 16.98
N ALA A 147 0.70 -11.47 16.53
CA ALA A 147 -0.49 -11.48 17.39
C ALA A 147 -0.44 -12.65 18.39
N ARG A 148 -0.16 -13.88 17.91
CA ARG A 148 0.01 -15.05 18.78
C ARG A 148 1.12 -14.88 19.81
N ARG A 149 2.26 -14.30 19.43
CA ARG A 149 3.38 -14.04 20.36
C ARG A 149 3.01 -13.00 21.41
N ARG A 150 2.32 -11.92 21.02
CA ARG A 150 1.82 -10.91 21.96
C ARG A 150 0.85 -11.53 22.96
N GLN A 151 -0.12 -12.32 22.49
CA GLN A 151 -1.06 -13.01 23.36
C GLN A 151 -0.34 -13.93 24.34
N ALA A 152 0.57 -14.77 23.86
CA ALA A 152 1.35 -15.66 24.73
C ALA A 152 2.19 -14.92 25.78
N SER A 153 2.68 -13.72 25.45
CA SER A 153 3.40 -12.85 26.40
C SER A 153 2.46 -12.27 27.46
N VAL A 154 1.26 -11.84 27.08
CA VAL A 154 0.23 -11.35 28.01
C VAL A 154 -0.22 -12.47 28.95
N ASP A 155 -0.52 -13.64 28.41
CA ASP A 155 -0.92 -14.82 29.19
C ASP A 155 0.16 -15.20 30.21
N ARG A 156 1.44 -15.12 29.83
CA ARG A 156 2.56 -15.35 30.76
C ARG A 156 2.57 -14.32 31.88
N GLY A 157 2.42 -13.04 31.55
CA GLY A 157 2.37 -11.95 32.54
C GLY A 157 1.22 -12.12 33.53
N HIS A 158 0.02 -12.51 33.06
CA HIS A 158 -1.12 -12.81 33.93
C HIS A 158 -0.83 -13.98 34.88
N ARG A 159 -0.20 -15.05 34.38
CA ARG A 159 0.19 -16.20 35.21
C ARG A 159 1.19 -15.83 36.30
N GLU A 160 2.20 -15.03 35.95
CA GLU A 160 3.20 -14.55 36.91
C GLU A 160 2.55 -13.64 37.98
N ALA A 161 1.69 -12.71 37.56
CA ALA A 161 0.98 -11.81 38.48
C ALA A 161 0.06 -12.57 39.45
N ALA A 162 -0.75 -13.51 38.94
CA ALA A 162 -1.62 -14.32 39.79
C ALA A 162 -0.84 -15.26 40.71
N ALA A 163 0.29 -15.83 40.26
CA ALA A 163 1.15 -16.63 41.12
C ALA A 163 1.71 -15.79 42.29
N ALA A 164 2.12 -14.55 42.04
CA ALA A 164 2.57 -13.63 43.08
C ALA A 164 1.44 -13.29 44.07
N LEU A 165 0.23 -12.99 43.58
CA LEU A 165 -0.94 -12.73 44.41
C LEU A 165 -1.32 -13.94 45.28
N ARG A 166 -1.35 -15.14 44.71
CA ARG A 166 -1.58 -16.37 45.47
C ARG A 166 -0.51 -16.59 46.54
N GLY A 167 0.77 -16.40 46.20
CA GLY A 167 1.86 -16.48 47.17
C GLY A 167 1.67 -15.50 48.35
N ARG A 168 1.26 -14.25 48.06
CA ARG A 168 0.89 -13.28 49.11
C ARG A 168 -0.32 -13.73 49.93
N ALA A 169 -1.38 -14.21 49.27
CA ALA A 169 -2.57 -14.72 49.94
C ALA A 169 -2.25 -15.88 50.90
N THR A 170 -1.39 -16.83 50.48
CA THR A 170 -0.94 -17.94 51.32
C THR A 170 -0.18 -17.45 52.56
N LEU A 171 0.72 -16.47 52.41
CA LEU A 171 1.48 -15.90 53.53
C LEU A 171 0.57 -15.16 54.52
N VAL A 172 -0.38 -14.37 54.01
CA VAL A 172 -1.37 -13.66 54.83
C VAL A 172 -2.25 -14.65 55.58
N LEU A 173 -2.72 -15.70 54.92
CA LEU A 173 -3.52 -16.75 55.54
C LEU A 173 -2.73 -17.52 56.62
N ALA A 174 -1.46 -17.80 56.38
CA ALA A 174 -0.59 -18.42 57.38
C ALA A 174 -0.43 -17.53 58.62
N ALA A 175 -0.27 -16.21 58.44
CA ALA A 175 -0.24 -15.26 59.54
C ALA A 175 -1.57 -15.22 60.32
N ALA A 176 -2.71 -15.28 59.62
CA ALA A 176 -4.02 -15.35 60.26
C ALA A 176 -4.18 -16.62 61.11
N ARG A 177 -3.80 -17.79 60.57
CA ARG A 177 -3.79 -19.06 61.31
C ARG A 177 -2.88 -19.01 62.55
N ALA A 178 -1.67 -18.46 62.42
CA ALA A 178 -0.74 -18.30 63.54
C ALA A 178 -1.30 -17.39 64.65
N MET A 179 -2.19 -16.45 64.30
CA MET A 179 -2.88 -15.60 65.27
C MET A 179 -4.18 -16.21 65.82
N GLY A 180 -4.54 -17.43 65.43
CA GLY A 180 -5.71 -18.14 65.96
C GLY A 180 -7.00 -17.89 65.18
N ALA A 181 -6.93 -17.55 63.89
CA ALA A 181 -8.10 -17.48 63.03
C ALA A 181 -8.90 -18.81 63.04
N PRO A 182 -10.25 -18.76 62.91
CA PRO A 182 -11.08 -19.97 62.84
C PRO A 182 -10.62 -20.91 61.72
N ALA A 183 -10.44 -22.19 62.05
CA ALA A 183 -9.92 -23.20 61.11
C ALA A 183 -10.81 -23.36 59.88
N GLU A 184 -12.14 -23.38 60.06
CA GLU A 184 -13.11 -23.54 58.97
C GLU A 184 -13.04 -22.40 57.94
N GLU A 185 -12.97 -21.14 58.38
CA GLU A 185 -12.83 -19.98 57.49
C GLU A 185 -11.46 -19.97 56.79
N ALA A 186 -10.40 -20.31 57.52
CA ALA A 186 -9.05 -20.36 56.95
C ALA A 186 -8.93 -21.45 55.88
N ASP A 187 -9.56 -22.60 56.08
CA ASP A 187 -9.56 -23.71 55.13
C ASP A 187 -10.40 -23.40 53.88
N ALA A 188 -11.52 -22.69 54.03
CA ALA A 188 -12.30 -22.20 52.90
C ALA A 188 -11.50 -21.23 52.02
N ILE A 189 -10.75 -20.30 52.62
CA ILE A 189 -9.88 -19.36 51.87
C ILE A 189 -8.70 -20.10 51.24
N ALA A 190 -8.10 -21.08 51.94
CA ALA A 190 -7.06 -21.93 51.35
C ALA A 190 -7.56 -22.64 50.07
N ALA A 191 -8.76 -23.20 50.12
CA ALA A 191 -9.38 -23.84 48.96
C ALA A 191 -9.60 -22.85 47.80
N ARG A 192 -9.93 -21.59 48.06
CA ARG A 192 -10.07 -20.54 47.04
C ARG A 192 -8.73 -20.13 46.43
N ILE A 193 -7.66 -20.03 47.23
CA ILE A 193 -6.29 -19.78 46.73
C ILE A 193 -5.86 -20.89 45.77
N GLU A 194 -6.15 -22.14 46.12
CA GLU A 194 -5.87 -23.30 45.24
C GLU A 194 -6.75 -23.29 44.00
N ALA A 195 -8.04 -22.98 44.12
CA ALA A 195 -8.95 -22.89 42.97
C ALA A 195 -8.55 -21.78 41.98
N ALA A 196 -8.01 -20.66 42.47
CA ALA A 196 -7.47 -19.59 41.63
C ALA A 196 -6.31 -20.06 40.73
N ALA A 197 -5.62 -21.15 41.07
CA ALA A 197 -4.58 -21.77 40.24
C ALA A 197 -5.13 -22.35 38.94
N GLY A 198 -6.35 -22.91 39.00
CA GLY A 198 -7.00 -23.62 37.90
C GLY A 198 -7.96 -22.76 37.08
N SER A 199 -7.97 -21.44 37.32
CA SER A 199 -8.84 -20.51 36.60
C SER A 199 -8.34 -20.26 35.17
N GLU A 200 -9.27 -19.94 34.27
CA GLU A 200 -8.96 -19.53 32.89
C GLU A 200 -8.04 -18.29 32.88
N PRO A 201 -7.17 -18.13 31.86
CA PRO A 201 -6.18 -17.04 31.81
C PRO A 201 -6.76 -15.63 31.99
N GLU A 202 -8.01 -15.42 31.57
CA GLU A 202 -8.71 -14.15 31.65
C GLU A 202 -9.18 -13.82 33.08
N ALA A 203 -9.49 -14.84 33.88
CA ALA A 203 -10.00 -14.69 35.25
C ALA A 203 -8.92 -14.94 36.33
N LEU A 204 -7.75 -15.47 35.94
CA LEU A 204 -6.70 -15.94 36.84
C LEU A 204 -6.21 -14.86 37.82
N VAL A 205 -5.99 -13.63 37.33
CA VAL A 205 -5.55 -12.51 38.19
C VAL A 205 -6.66 -12.08 39.14
N GLN A 206 -7.89 -11.96 38.66
CA GLN A 206 -9.04 -11.54 39.47
C GLN A 206 -9.35 -12.54 40.58
N ALA A 207 -9.29 -13.85 40.28
CA ALA A 207 -9.50 -14.89 41.26
C ALA A 207 -8.40 -14.89 42.35
N ALA A 208 -7.13 -14.68 41.95
CA ALA A 208 -6.02 -14.59 42.90
C ALA A 208 -6.09 -13.33 43.77
N ASP A 209 -6.54 -12.21 43.21
CA ASP A 209 -6.72 -10.94 43.92
C ASP A 209 -7.86 -11.04 44.94
N ALA A 210 -9.01 -11.60 44.54
CA ALA A 210 -10.13 -11.84 45.44
C ALA A 210 -9.73 -12.73 46.64
N ALA A 211 -9.01 -13.84 46.38
CA ALA A 211 -8.52 -14.71 47.45
C ALA A 211 -7.51 -14.00 48.37
N HIS A 212 -6.70 -13.08 47.83
CA HIS A 212 -5.79 -12.25 48.63
C HIS A 212 -6.56 -11.26 49.53
N ALA A 213 -7.58 -10.58 49.00
CA ALA A 213 -8.42 -9.66 49.75
C ALA A 213 -9.17 -10.38 50.88
N GLU A 214 -9.71 -11.58 50.62
CA GLU A 214 -10.36 -12.40 51.65
C GLU A 214 -9.39 -12.81 52.77
N ALA A 215 -8.16 -13.21 52.42
CA ALA A 215 -7.13 -13.54 53.39
C ALA A 215 -6.76 -12.32 54.25
N LEU A 216 -6.65 -11.13 53.65
CA LEU A 216 -6.41 -9.87 54.38
C LEU A 216 -7.56 -9.55 55.32
N ALA A 217 -8.81 -9.69 54.87
CA ALA A 217 -9.98 -9.46 55.70
C ALA A 217 -10.02 -10.42 56.90
N LEU A 218 -9.71 -11.71 56.71
CA LEU A 218 -9.60 -12.67 57.81
C LEU A 218 -8.51 -12.25 58.81
N LEU A 219 -7.32 -11.87 58.30
CA LEU A 219 -6.21 -11.37 59.11
C LEU A 219 -6.63 -10.17 59.96
N GLY A 220 -7.31 -9.18 59.37
CA GLY A 220 -7.83 -8.01 60.04
C GLY A 220 -8.91 -8.34 61.09
N ARG A 221 -9.75 -9.34 60.83
CA ARG A 221 -10.73 -9.83 61.81
C ARG A 221 -10.06 -10.45 63.03
N THR A 222 -9.16 -11.41 62.82
CA THR A 222 -8.41 -12.08 63.89
C THR A 222 -7.56 -11.09 64.71
N ARG A 223 -7.01 -10.07 64.05
CA ARG A 223 -6.25 -9.01 64.70
C ARG A 223 -7.11 -8.15 65.63
N ALA A 224 -8.34 -7.84 65.25
CA ALA A 224 -9.23 -6.97 66.03
C ALA A 224 -9.78 -7.63 67.32
N GLU A 225 -9.79 -8.95 67.39
CA GLU A 225 -10.17 -9.69 68.61
C GLU A 225 -9.09 -9.61 69.70
N ARG A 226 -7.89 -9.13 69.36
CA ARG A 226 -6.79 -8.95 70.28
C ARG A 226 -6.73 -7.49 70.76
N PRO A 227 -6.36 -7.25 72.03
CA PRO A 227 -6.13 -5.89 72.51
C PRO A 227 -5.05 -5.22 71.65
N VAL A 228 -5.36 -4.01 71.19
CA VAL A 228 -4.51 -3.24 70.31
C VAL A 228 -3.31 -2.73 71.11
N GLY A 229 -2.15 -3.34 70.90
CA GLY A 229 -0.90 -2.95 71.54
C GLY A 229 -0.24 -1.73 70.90
N PRO A 230 0.76 -1.13 71.57
CA PRO A 230 1.49 0.03 71.05
C PRO A 230 2.20 -0.24 69.71
N GLU A 231 2.60 -1.48 69.45
CA GLU A 231 3.23 -1.90 68.19
C GLU A 231 2.25 -1.88 67.01
N ALA A 232 1.01 -2.35 67.22
CA ALA A 232 -0.04 -2.31 66.20
C ALA A 232 -0.41 -0.87 65.82
N ARG A 233 -0.43 0.01 66.83
CA ARG A 233 -0.64 1.46 66.66
C ARG A 233 0.48 2.12 65.87
N ALA A 234 1.73 1.80 66.18
CA ALA A 234 2.87 2.32 65.43
C ALA A 234 2.82 1.88 63.96
N ALA A 235 2.53 0.61 63.70
CA ALA A 235 2.42 0.07 62.34
C ALA A 235 1.26 0.70 61.53
N LEU A 236 0.12 0.98 62.18
CA LEU A 236 -0.98 1.70 61.51
C LEU A 236 -0.59 3.15 61.21
N ILE A 237 0.03 3.86 62.15
CA ILE A 237 0.50 5.24 61.96
C ILE A 237 1.49 5.34 60.80
N GLU A 238 2.43 4.41 60.72
CA GLU A 238 3.40 4.31 59.61
C GLU A 238 2.70 4.08 58.27
N ALA A 239 1.82 3.08 58.20
CA ALA A 239 1.09 2.74 56.97
C ALA A 239 0.15 3.88 56.49
N LEU A 240 -0.40 4.66 57.42
CA LEU A 240 -1.18 5.87 57.12
C LEU A 240 -0.30 6.97 56.54
N GLY A 241 0.89 7.21 57.12
CA GLY A 241 1.83 8.22 56.65
C GLY A 241 2.32 7.96 55.23
N GLU A 242 2.57 6.70 54.86
CA GLU A 242 2.95 6.30 53.50
C GLU A 242 1.87 6.59 52.43
N ARG A 243 0.62 6.83 52.85
CA ARG A 243 -0.55 6.98 51.98
C ARG A 243 -1.15 8.38 51.99
N ASP A 244 -0.36 9.38 52.40
CA ASP A 244 -0.76 10.79 52.55
C ASP A 244 -1.92 11.00 53.54
N LEU A 245 -2.01 10.15 54.57
CA LEU A 245 -2.95 10.31 55.67
C LEU A 245 -2.22 10.82 56.90
N GLU A 246 -2.83 11.78 57.59
CA GLU A 246 -2.30 12.48 58.75
C GLU A 246 -2.93 11.93 60.04
N PRO A 247 -2.26 10.99 60.73
CA PRO A 247 -2.70 10.49 62.03
C PRO A 247 -2.39 11.50 63.16
N SER A 248 -3.35 11.67 64.07
CA SER A 248 -3.22 12.45 65.30
C SER A 248 -3.84 11.68 66.47
N ALA A 249 -3.12 11.63 67.60
CA ALA A 249 -3.66 11.04 68.82
C ALA A 249 -4.57 12.06 69.53
N GLU A 250 -5.83 11.70 69.77
CA GLU A 250 -6.80 12.52 70.50
C GLU A 250 -7.44 11.70 71.63
N GLU A 251 -8.16 12.35 72.56
CA GLU A 251 -8.88 11.65 73.66
C GLU A 251 -9.91 10.64 73.13
N SER A 252 -10.47 10.88 71.94
CA SER A 252 -11.43 9.97 71.30
C SER A 252 -10.80 8.81 70.53
N GLY A 253 -9.47 8.70 70.51
CA GLY A 253 -8.71 7.66 69.82
C GLY A 253 -7.76 8.21 68.76
N LEU A 254 -7.34 7.35 67.83
CA LEU A 254 -6.48 7.75 66.71
C LEU A 254 -7.34 8.41 65.61
N VAL A 255 -7.13 9.71 65.39
CA VAL A 255 -7.85 10.49 64.39
C VAL A 255 -7.02 10.62 63.13
N VAL A 256 -7.60 10.24 62.00
CA VAL A 256 -6.95 10.28 60.69
C VAL A 256 -7.64 11.33 59.82
N ARG A 257 -6.82 12.21 59.27
CA ARG A 257 -7.22 13.27 58.33
C ARG A 257 -6.50 13.03 56.99
N GLY A 258 -7.09 13.49 55.90
CA GLY A 258 -6.44 13.46 54.59
C GLY A 258 -6.87 14.65 53.76
N ALA A 259 -5.97 15.21 52.96
CA ALA A 259 -6.29 16.34 52.09
C ALA A 259 -7.48 16.02 51.14
N TRP A 260 -7.54 14.77 50.66
CA TRP A 260 -8.61 14.28 49.79
C TRP A 260 -9.97 14.12 50.49
N MET A 261 -10.01 14.05 51.83
CA MET A 261 -11.25 13.99 52.60
C MET A 261 -11.96 15.35 52.68
N ARG A 262 -11.30 16.45 52.32
CA ARG A 262 -11.87 17.81 52.34
C ARG A 262 -12.71 18.13 51.08
N GLY A 263 -12.75 17.24 50.10
CA GLY A 263 -13.50 17.38 48.85
C GLY A 263 -14.99 16.97 48.95
N ARG A 264 -15.82 17.38 47.99
CA ARG A 264 -17.26 17.04 47.96
C ARG A 264 -17.57 15.57 47.60
N ARG A 265 -16.59 14.85 47.02
CA ARG A 265 -16.70 13.45 46.58
C ARG A 265 -15.43 12.69 46.95
N PRO A 266 -15.54 11.51 47.59
CA PRO A 266 -14.39 10.63 47.83
C PRO A 266 -13.76 10.16 46.51
N ASP A 267 -12.43 10.18 46.43
CA ASP A 267 -11.69 9.62 45.29
C ASP A 267 -11.71 8.07 45.38
N PRO A 268 -12.15 7.34 44.33
CA PRO A 268 -12.28 5.88 44.40
C PRO A 268 -10.98 5.14 44.72
N GLY A 269 -9.84 5.60 44.19
CA GLY A 269 -8.54 4.98 44.45
C GLY A 269 -8.11 5.18 45.91
N ARG A 270 -8.33 6.37 46.46
CA ARG A 270 -8.04 6.67 47.88
C ARG A 270 -8.99 5.97 48.84
N VAL A 271 -10.26 5.77 48.46
CA VAL A 271 -11.21 4.96 49.24
C VAL A 271 -10.80 3.49 49.26
N SER A 272 -10.42 2.91 48.11
CA SER A 272 -9.87 1.53 48.05
C SER A 272 -8.66 1.39 48.97
N THR A 273 -7.74 2.35 48.89
CA THR A 273 -6.53 2.38 49.71
C THR A 273 -6.85 2.43 51.21
N LEU A 274 -7.86 3.20 51.61
CA LEU A 274 -8.31 3.26 53.00
C LEU A 274 -9.01 1.96 53.43
N ALA A 275 -9.84 1.36 52.57
CA ALA A 275 -10.48 0.08 52.86
C ALA A 275 -9.44 -1.05 53.04
N GLU A 276 -8.39 -1.07 52.22
CA GLU A 276 -7.26 -2.00 52.36
C GLU A 276 -6.53 -1.83 53.70
N LEU A 277 -6.31 -0.59 54.14
CA LEU A 277 -5.70 -0.30 55.44
C LEU A 277 -6.57 -0.80 56.60
N LEU A 278 -7.88 -0.58 56.53
CA LEU A 278 -8.84 -1.09 57.51
C LEU A 278 -8.82 -2.63 57.55
N ALA A 279 -8.76 -3.27 56.38
CA ALA A 279 -8.65 -4.73 56.31
C ALA A 279 -7.31 -5.25 56.86
N ALA A 280 -6.21 -4.52 56.66
CA ALA A 280 -4.88 -5.01 56.99
C ALA A 280 -4.50 -4.87 58.48
N HIS A 281 -4.98 -3.84 59.19
CA HIS A 281 -4.50 -3.53 60.55
C HIS A 281 -5.49 -3.94 61.64
N PRO A 282 -5.01 -4.37 62.83
CA PRO A 282 -5.89 -4.56 63.99
C PRO A 282 -6.55 -3.23 64.32
N HIS A 283 -7.86 -3.15 64.37
CA HIS A 283 -8.50 -1.95 64.90
C HIS A 283 -9.84 -2.28 65.53
N GLY A 284 -10.22 -1.49 66.52
CA GLY A 284 -11.59 -1.50 67.03
C GLY A 284 -12.55 -0.75 66.10
N PRO A 285 -13.76 -0.40 66.59
CA PRO A 285 -14.73 0.34 65.81
C PRO A 285 -14.15 1.63 65.23
N VAL A 286 -14.51 1.93 63.98
CA VAL A 286 -14.09 3.11 63.24
C VAL A 286 -15.28 4.04 63.08
N GLU A 287 -15.15 5.26 63.59
CA GLU A 287 -16.17 6.28 63.51
C GLU A 287 -15.82 7.33 62.45
N LEU A 288 -16.69 7.49 61.46
CA LEU A 288 -16.61 8.48 60.40
C LEU A 288 -17.35 9.75 60.85
N ARG A 289 -16.63 10.85 61.04
CA ARG A 289 -17.17 12.13 61.54
C ARG A 289 -17.06 13.22 60.50
N GLY A 290 -17.95 14.21 60.54
CA GLY A 290 -17.93 15.39 59.67
C GLY A 290 -18.84 15.30 58.43
N PRO A 291 -18.90 16.37 57.61
CA PRO A 291 -19.75 16.46 56.44
C PRO A 291 -19.27 15.49 55.36
N GLY A 292 -20.12 14.54 54.97
CA GLY A 292 -19.80 13.51 53.99
C GLY A 292 -19.47 12.13 54.58
N ALA A 293 -19.55 11.96 55.91
CA ALA A 293 -19.37 10.68 56.59
C ALA A 293 -20.22 9.55 55.97
N ASP A 294 -21.51 9.78 55.73
CA ASP A 294 -22.42 8.78 55.13
C ASP A 294 -21.98 8.37 53.71
N ARG A 295 -21.41 9.29 52.93
CA ARG A 295 -20.93 8.99 51.57
C ARG A 295 -19.61 8.23 51.60
N LEU A 296 -18.73 8.59 52.53
CA LEU A 296 -17.48 7.87 52.74
C LEU A 296 -17.76 6.45 53.27
N GLU A 297 -18.73 6.30 54.16
CA GLU A 297 -19.19 5.00 54.65
C GLU A 297 -19.69 4.12 53.50
N ALA A 298 -20.59 4.66 52.67
CA ALA A 298 -21.10 3.93 51.50
C ALA A 298 -19.96 3.53 50.55
N ALA A 299 -19.04 4.46 50.26
CA ALA A 299 -17.90 4.19 49.39
C ALA A 299 -16.93 3.15 49.99
N LEU A 300 -16.70 3.18 51.31
CA LEU A 300 -15.86 2.19 52.00
C LEU A 300 -16.51 0.80 51.99
N ARG A 301 -17.84 0.72 52.15
CA ARG A 301 -18.58 -0.54 52.03
C ARG A 301 -18.52 -1.09 50.60
N GLU A 302 -18.68 -0.23 49.59
CA GLU A 302 -18.50 -0.61 48.18
C GLU A 302 -17.07 -1.10 47.90
N ALA A 303 -16.08 -0.54 48.59
CA ALA A 303 -14.68 -0.97 48.55
C ALA A 303 -14.36 -2.18 49.46
N GLY A 304 -15.36 -2.79 50.10
CA GLY A 304 -15.20 -4.03 50.87
C GLY A 304 -14.81 -3.87 52.35
N ALA A 305 -14.93 -2.67 52.92
CA ALA A 305 -14.75 -2.47 54.36
C ALA A 305 -15.90 -3.12 55.16
N ASP A 306 -15.56 -3.73 56.30
CA ASP A 306 -16.49 -4.44 57.19
C ASP A 306 -17.56 -3.49 57.77
N PRO A 307 -18.85 -3.66 57.42
CA PRO A 307 -19.94 -2.79 57.88
C PRO A 307 -20.10 -2.76 59.40
N ASP A 308 -19.80 -3.86 60.09
CA ASP A 308 -19.99 -3.97 61.54
C ASP A 308 -18.96 -3.13 62.32
N ARG A 309 -17.90 -2.70 61.63
CA ARG A 309 -16.84 -1.88 62.19
C ARG A 309 -17.00 -0.39 61.88
N LEU A 310 -17.79 -0.04 60.89
CA LEU A 310 -18.00 1.34 60.49
C LEU A 310 -19.20 1.93 61.26
N ARG A 311 -19.00 3.14 61.80
CA ARG A 311 -20.06 3.92 62.43
C ARG A 311 -20.00 5.34 61.90
N THR A 312 -21.14 5.98 61.74
CA THR A 312 -21.21 7.41 61.46
C THR A 312 -21.44 8.18 62.75
N GLY A 313 -20.60 9.20 62.96
CA GLY A 313 -20.58 10.03 64.14
C GLY A 313 -21.13 11.44 63.90
N PRO A 314 -20.89 12.39 64.82
CA PRO A 314 -21.30 13.78 64.69
C PRO A 314 -20.83 14.41 63.36
N ARG A 315 -21.71 15.21 62.74
CA ARG A 315 -21.48 15.85 61.43
C ARG A 315 -20.74 17.19 61.52
N GLU A 316 -20.04 17.43 62.62
CA GLU A 316 -19.38 18.70 62.93
C GLU A 316 -17.87 18.66 62.66
N GLY A 317 -17.34 19.79 62.18
CA GLY A 317 -15.94 19.96 61.79
C GLY A 317 -15.59 19.29 60.47
N ASP A 318 -14.31 19.02 60.24
CA ASP A 318 -13.84 18.39 58.99
C ASP A 318 -14.10 16.87 58.98
N LEU A 319 -14.27 16.32 57.76
CA LEU A 319 -14.38 14.89 57.54
C LEU A 319 -13.12 14.18 58.02
N ARG A 320 -13.30 13.23 58.95
CA ARG A 320 -12.20 12.48 59.57
C ARG A 320 -12.63 11.07 59.96
N VAL A 321 -11.64 10.19 60.05
CA VAL A 321 -11.82 8.78 60.42
C VAL A 321 -11.21 8.60 61.81
N VAL A 322 -12.00 8.12 62.78
CA VAL A 322 -11.59 7.96 64.18
C VAL A 322 -11.55 6.49 64.52
N PHE A 323 -10.39 5.98 64.91
CA PHE A 323 -10.24 4.61 65.38
C PHE A 323 -10.42 4.58 66.91
N LEU A 324 -11.53 3.99 67.39
CA LEU A 324 -12.01 4.14 68.77
C LEU A 324 -11.31 3.26 69.81
N ALA A 325 -10.43 2.35 69.40
CA ALA A 325 -9.75 1.39 70.29
C ALA A 325 -8.22 1.62 70.41
N TYR A 326 -7.77 2.86 70.27
CA TYR A 326 -6.35 3.25 70.20
C TYR A 326 -5.95 4.34 71.18
#